data_AF-A0A935AGN5-F1
#
_entry.id   AF-A0A935AGN5-F1
#
_cell.length_a   1.000
_cell.length_b   1.000
_cell.length_c   1.000
_cell.angle_alpha   90.00
_cell.angle_beta   90.00
_cell.angle_gamma   90.00
#
_symmetry.space_group_name_H-M   'P 1'
#
loop_
_entity.id
_entity.type
_entity.pdbx_description
1 polymer ?
#
loop_
_entity_poly.entity_id
_entity_poly.type
_entity_poly.pdbx_seq_one_letter_code
_entity_poly.pdbx_strand_id
1 'polypeptide(L)'
;MHTLGCDGITICVACAGTPTTPTTPTFSPIGPLCQGATAPALPTMSNNGISGTWNPSNIDTSIPNSTTYTFTYRSGCYLPATLVIVVNAGPTLSVTESCSGGLGTGIINSTGTAGSGGTLTYTINGAPDPDGDATMLSNGTYTIVVTESPSGCTS
;
A
#
# COMPACT_ATOMS: atom_id res chain seq x y z
N MET A 1 -0.81 39.27 46.85
CA MET A 1 0.56 38.77 47.02
C MET A 1 0.46 37.30 47.38
N HIS A 2 0.66 36.40 46.42
CA HIS A 2 0.69 34.96 46.65
C HIS A 2 1.99 34.44 46.05
N THR A 3 2.82 33.82 46.89
CA THR A 3 4.20 33.45 46.60
C THR A 3 4.20 32.22 45.69
N LEU A 4 4.76 32.35 44.48
CA LEU A 4 4.95 31.25 43.55
C LEU A 4 6.19 30.46 43.98
N GLY A 5 5.97 29.22 44.46
CA GLY A 5 7.02 28.24 44.67
C GLY A 5 7.37 27.58 43.33
N CYS A 6 8.48 28.02 42.73
CA CYS A 6 9.10 27.35 41.61
C CYS A 6 10.18 26.40 42.15
N ASP A 7 9.85 25.14 42.44
CA ASP A 7 10.87 24.11 42.66
C ASP A 7 11.35 23.56 41.31
N GLY A 8 12.45 24.13 40.83
CA GLY A 8 13.59 23.38 40.32
C GLY A 8 13.59 22.77 38.92
N ILE A 9 12.49 22.33 38.29
CA ILE A 9 12.61 21.56 37.01
C ILE A 9 11.44 21.68 36.01
N THR A 10 10.40 22.47 36.27
CA THR A 10 9.27 22.59 35.33
C THR A 10 8.98 24.05 34.98
N ILE A 11 9.31 24.45 33.75
CA ILE A 11 8.79 25.67 33.15
C ILE A 11 7.35 25.38 32.70
N CYS A 12 6.38 25.64 33.57
CA CYS A 12 5.00 25.83 33.13
C CYS A 12 4.84 27.28 32.71
N VAL A 13 4.97 27.58 31.40
CA VAL A 13 4.35 28.79 30.85
C VAL A 13 2.84 28.57 30.94
N ALA A 14 2.23 28.97 32.05
CA ALA A 14 0.78 29.05 32.16
C ALA A 14 0.34 30.30 31.39
N CYS A 15 -0.03 30.12 30.11
CA CYS A 15 -0.90 31.05 29.42
C CYS A 15 -2.23 31.10 30.19
N ALA A 16 -2.75 32.28 30.49
CA ALA A 16 -4.07 32.46 31.08
C ALA A 16 -5.15 31.99 30.08
N GLY A 17 -5.51 30.71 30.15
CA GLY A 17 -6.54 30.08 29.32
C GLY A 17 -6.96 28.72 29.86
N THR A 18 -8.18 28.29 29.53
CA THR A 18 -8.69 26.94 29.85
C THR A 18 -7.73 25.86 29.31
N PRO A 19 -7.48 24.76 30.03
CA PRO A 19 -6.61 23.69 29.54
C PRO A 19 -7.15 23.14 28.22
N THR A 20 -6.53 23.54 27.11
CA THR A 20 -6.86 23.03 25.78
C THR A 20 -6.18 21.67 25.63
N THR A 21 -6.97 20.60 25.55
CA THR A 21 -6.45 19.27 25.25
C THR A 21 -5.88 19.26 23.84
N PRO A 22 -4.68 18.67 23.63
CA PRO A 22 -4.10 18.62 22.30
C PRO A 22 -4.96 17.73 21.40
N THR A 23 -5.21 18.18 20.17
CA THR A 23 -6.02 17.42 19.20
C THR A 23 -5.11 16.53 18.36
N THR A 24 -5.55 15.30 18.06
CA THR A 24 -4.81 14.37 17.19
C THR A 24 -5.26 14.55 15.73
N PRO A 25 -4.33 14.71 14.78
CA PRO A 25 -4.62 14.66 13.35
C PRO A 25 -5.26 13.32 12.93
N THR A 26 -6.28 13.37 12.09
CA THR A 26 -6.94 12.17 11.54
C THR A 26 -6.70 12.04 10.04
N PHE A 27 -6.53 10.81 9.56
CA PHE A 27 -6.27 10.51 8.17
C PHE A 27 -7.10 9.32 7.70
N SER A 28 -7.44 9.31 6.41
CA SER A 28 -7.98 8.11 5.77
C SER A 28 -6.88 7.05 5.63
N PRO A 29 -7.21 5.75 5.78
CA PRO A 29 -6.22 4.69 5.58
C PRO A 29 -5.70 4.69 4.14
N ILE A 30 -4.45 4.29 3.98
CA ILE A 30 -3.80 4.09 2.68
C ILE A 30 -3.37 2.62 2.60
N GLY A 31 -3.79 1.97 1.51
CA GLY A 31 -3.44 0.58 1.23
C GLY A 31 -4.45 -0.46 1.77
N PRO A 32 -4.15 -1.76 1.60
CA PRO A 32 -2.88 -2.31 1.13
C PRO A 32 -2.52 -1.90 -0.31
N LEU A 33 -1.23 -1.76 -0.60
CA LEU A 33 -0.70 -1.48 -1.94
C LEU A 33 0.00 -2.73 -2.49
N CYS A 34 0.23 -2.76 -3.80
CA CYS A 34 1.00 -3.83 -4.44
C CYS A 34 2.44 -3.40 -4.70
N GLN A 35 3.36 -4.35 -4.65
CA GLN A 35 4.75 -4.12 -4.98
C GLN A 35 4.89 -3.52 -6.40
N GLY A 36 5.67 -2.44 -6.51
CA GLY A 36 5.88 -1.72 -7.76
C GLY A 36 4.72 -0.83 -8.21
N ALA A 37 3.59 -0.82 -7.50
CA ALA A 37 2.49 0.08 -7.80
C ALA A 37 2.91 1.54 -7.61
N THR A 38 2.29 2.46 -8.35
CA THR A 38 2.53 3.89 -8.14
C THR A 38 2.02 4.29 -6.76
N ALA A 39 2.94 4.77 -5.92
CA ALA A 39 2.62 5.24 -4.58
C ALA A 39 1.75 6.51 -4.63
N PRO A 40 0.64 6.58 -3.86
CA PRO A 40 -0.07 7.84 -3.66
C PRO A 40 0.77 8.81 -2.82
N ALA A 41 0.52 10.11 -2.97
CA ALA A 41 1.15 11.11 -2.12
C ALA A 41 0.55 11.06 -0.70
N LEU A 42 1.39 11.25 0.31
CA LEU A 42 0.94 11.40 1.69
C LEU A 42 0.29 12.80 1.89
N PRO A 43 -0.90 12.90 2.52
CA PRO A 43 -1.57 14.18 2.70
C PRO A 43 -0.78 15.14 3.60
N THR A 44 -0.53 16.36 3.15
CA THR A 44 0.14 17.41 3.96
C THR A 44 -0.80 18.11 4.94
N MET A 45 -2.10 17.81 4.85
CA MET A 45 -3.15 18.29 5.74
C MET A 45 -4.00 17.10 6.19
N SER A 46 -4.32 17.04 7.47
CA SER A 46 -5.22 16.02 8.02
C SER A 46 -6.69 16.30 7.69
N ASN A 47 -7.55 15.31 7.90
CA ASN A 47 -8.99 15.42 7.68
C ASN A 47 -9.67 16.46 8.60
N ASN A 48 -9.00 16.83 9.70
CA ASN A 48 -9.40 17.90 10.61
C ASN A 48 -8.61 19.21 10.44
N GLY A 49 -7.96 19.42 9.28
CA GLY A 49 -7.38 20.71 8.88
C GLY A 49 -6.02 21.04 9.48
N ILE A 50 -5.32 20.08 10.08
CA ILE A 50 -4.01 20.28 10.70
C ILE A 50 -2.92 20.03 9.65
N SER A 51 -2.08 21.05 9.40
CA SER A 51 -0.95 20.94 8.47
C SER A 51 0.29 20.36 9.13
N GLY A 52 1.06 19.56 8.38
CA GLY A 52 2.27 18.93 8.89
C GLY A 52 3.02 18.16 7.82
N THR A 53 3.97 17.33 8.27
CA THR A 53 4.87 16.55 7.43
C THR A 53 4.95 15.11 7.90
N TRP A 54 5.21 14.20 6.98
CA TRP A 54 5.38 12.79 7.27
C TRP A 54 6.85 12.38 7.34
N ASN A 55 7.13 11.39 8.18
CA ASN A 55 8.38 10.66 8.17
C ASN A 55 8.10 9.13 8.20
N PRO A 56 8.55 8.36 7.19
CA PRO A 56 9.17 8.80 5.92
C PRO A 56 8.27 9.75 5.12
N SER A 57 8.83 10.58 4.24
CA SER A 57 8.06 11.58 3.48
C SER A 57 7.36 11.01 2.24
N ASN A 58 7.77 9.83 1.78
CA ASN A 58 7.29 9.20 0.56
C ASN A 58 7.08 7.71 0.82
N ILE A 59 6.05 7.14 0.20
CA ILE A 59 5.77 5.72 0.27
C ILE A 59 6.67 4.97 -0.72
N ASP A 60 7.43 4.00 -0.23
CA ASP A 60 8.19 3.09 -1.07
C ASP A 60 7.39 1.80 -1.28
N THR A 61 7.01 1.53 -2.54
CA THR A 61 6.29 0.31 -2.95
C THR A 61 7.23 -0.72 -3.58
N SER A 62 8.54 -0.46 -3.68
CA SER A 62 9.49 -1.37 -4.35
C SER A 62 9.73 -2.67 -3.57
N ILE A 63 9.52 -2.65 -2.25
CA ILE A 63 9.74 -3.77 -1.35
C ILE A 63 8.42 -4.09 -0.62
N PRO A 64 7.97 -5.36 -0.62
CA PRO A 64 6.83 -5.79 0.19
C PRO A 64 7.17 -5.71 1.67
N ASN A 65 6.51 -4.80 2.38
CA ASN A 65 6.67 -4.64 3.82
C ASN A 65 5.49 -3.88 4.45
N SER A 66 5.47 -3.83 5.78
CA SER A 66 4.63 -2.91 6.54
C SER A 66 5.50 -1.80 7.09
N THR A 67 5.19 -0.55 6.73
CA THR A 67 5.96 0.62 7.16
C THR A 67 5.07 1.59 7.93
N THR A 68 5.56 2.07 9.07
CA THR A 68 4.89 3.09 9.89
C THR A 68 5.36 4.47 9.47
N TYR A 69 4.41 5.31 9.08
CA TYR A 69 4.59 6.72 8.76
C TYR A 69 4.10 7.56 9.92
N THR A 70 4.89 8.54 10.35
CA THR A 70 4.55 9.43 11.46
C THR A 70 4.34 10.85 10.96
N PHE A 71 3.15 11.39 11.18
CA PHE A 71 2.81 12.78 10.89
C PHE A 71 3.16 13.67 12.07
N THR A 72 3.92 14.73 11.79
CA THR A 72 4.28 15.77 12.74
C THR A 72 3.69 17.09 12.28
N TYR A 73 2.90 17.72 13.15
CA TYR A 73 2.27 19.02 12.88
C TYR A 73 3.31 20.14 12.86
N ARG A 74 3.03 21.23 12.13
CA ARG A 74 3.98 22.35 11.99
C ARG A 74 3.92 23.35 13.15
N SER A 75 2.74 23.63 13.67
CA SER A 75 2.50 24.58 14.76
C SER A 75 1.18 24.28 15.48
N GLY A 76 1.09 24.62 16.76
CA GLY A 76 -0.12 24.44 17.58
C GLY A 76 0.05 23.42 18.70
N CYS A 77 -1.03 23.16 19.44
CA CYS A 77 -1.08 22.16 20.50
C CYS A 77 -1.74 20.88 19.93
N TYR A 78 -0.97 20.10 19.19
CA TYR A 78 -1.45 18.86 18.57
C TYR A 78 -0.56 17.68 18.99
N LEU A 79 -1.06 16.46 18.79
CA LEU A 79 -0.28 15.25 18.94
C LEU A 79 0.21 14.76 17.57
N PRO A 80 1.32 14.00 17.50
CA PRO A 80 1.65 13.26 16.30
C PRO A 80 0.59 12.19 16.01
N ALA A 81 0.47 11.80 14.75
CA ALA A 81 -0.40 10.70 14.31
C ALA A 81 0.40 9.71 13.47
N THR A 82 -0.06 8.47 13.37
CA THR A 82 0.61 7.43 12.59
C THR A 82 -0.32 6.80 11.57
N LEU A 83 0.25 6.36 10.45
CA LEU A 83 -0.37 5.46 9.49
C LEU A 83 0.54 4.26 9.27
N VAL A 84 -0.04 3.07 9.26
CA VAL A 84 0.66 1.84 8.88
C VAL A 84 0.22 1.51 7.46
N ILE A 85 1.18 1.49 6.54
CA ILE A 85 0.93 1.20 5.13
C ILE A 85 1.58 -0.14 4.82
N VAL A 86 0.77 -1.05 4.28
CA VAL A 86 1.17 -2.40 3.90
C VAL A 86 1.37 -2.46 2.39
N VAL A 87 2.51 -2.98 1.97
CA VAL A 87 2.83 -3.32 0.58
C VAL A 87 2.88 -4.84 0.46
N ASN A 88 1.95 -5.38 -0.30
CA ASN A 88 1.83 -6.80 -0.59
C ASN A 88 2.75 -7.19 -1.75
N ALA A 89 3.37 -8.35 -1.64
CA ALA A 89 4.08 -8.95 -2.77
C ALA A 89 3.07 -9.36 -3.83
N GLY A 90 3.38 -9.06 -5.10
CA GLY A 90 2.60 -9.54 -6.23
C GLY A 90 2.87 -11.02 -6.50
N PRO A 91 1.94 -11.74 -7.13
CA PRO A 91 2.21 -13.09 -7.60
C PRO A 91 3.33 -13.10 -8.65
N THR A 92 4.01 -14.23 -8.82
CA THR A 92 4.90 -14.45 -9.97
C THR A 92 4.23 -15.34 -10.99
N LEU A 93 4.45 -15.06 -12.27
CA LEU A 93 3.92 -15.85 -13.39
C LEU A 93 5.08 -16.37 -14.24
N SER A 94 5.11 -17.69 -14.46
CA SER A 94 5.98 -18.33 -15.45
C SER A 94 5.14 -18.90 -16.58
N VAL A 95 5.54 -18.64 -17.82
CA VAL A 95 4.82 -19.10 -19.02
C VAL A 95 5.77 -19.90 -19.91
N THR A 96 5.30 -21.04 -20.40
CA THR A 96 5.95 -21.78 -21.46
C THR A 96 5.00 -21.95 -22.64
N GLU A 97 5.57 -21.90 -23.85
CA GLU A 97 4.82 -22.03 -25.09
C GLU A 97 5.35 -23.19 -25.91
N SER A 98 4.46 -23.87 -26.63
CA SER A 98 4.84 -24.91 -27.58
C SER A 98 3.88 -24.96 -28.78
N CYS A 99 4.35 -25.52 -29.89
CA CYS A 99 3.57 -25.69 -31.13
C CYS A 99 3.86 -27.06 -31.75
N SER A 100 2.83 -27.77 -32.21
CA SER A 100 2.94 -29.13 -32.76
C SER A 100 2.90 -29.20 -34.30
N GLY A 101 3.21 -28.10 -34.99
CA GLY A 101 3.40 -28.09 -36.45
C GLY A 101 2.13 -27.98 -37.31
N GLY A 102 0.98 -27.62 -36.73
CA GLY A 102 -0.28 -27.37 -37.45
C GLY A 102 -0.95 -26.04 -37.06
N LEU A 103 -1.88 -25.55 -37.90
CA LEU A 103 -2.72 -24.41 -37.52
C LEU A 103 -3.55 -24.76 -36.29
N GLY A 104 -3.63 -23.86 -35.31
CA GLY A 104 -4.40 -24.11 -34.09
C GLY A 104 -3.77 -25.18 -33.20
N THR A 105 -2.45 -25.31 -33.17
CA THR A 105 -1.74 -26.29 -32.31
C THR A 105 -0.89 -25.63 -31.22
N GLY A 106 -1.04 -24.31 -31.03
CA GLY A 106 -0.33 -23.59 -29.97
C GLY A 106 -0.82 -24.02 -28.59
N ILE A 107 0.10 -24.09 -27.65
CA ILE A 107 -0.14 -24.39 -26.24
C ILE A 107 0.55 -23.32 -25.40
N ILE A 108 -0.15 -22.84 -24.38
CA ILE A 108 0.37 -22.02 -23.28
C ILE A 108 0.20 -22.84 -22.01
N ASN A 109 1.30 -23.05 -21.30
CA ASN A 109 1.28 -23.54 -19.92
C ASN A 109 1.77 -22.42 -19.01
N SER A 110 1.00 -22.15 -17.97
CA SER A 110 1.24 -21.13 -16.98
C SER A 110 1.49 -21.77 -15.62
N THR A 111 2.33 -21.15 -14.81
CA THR A 111 2.48 -21.53 -13.41
C THR A 111 2.62 -20.27 -12.59
N GLY A 112 1.63 -20.02 -11.74
CA GLY A 112 1.62 -18.91 -10.80
C GLY A 112 2.14 -19.32 -9.41
N THR A 113 2.85 -18.43 -8.74
CA THR A 113 3.15 -18.54 -7.30
C THR A 113 2.63 -17.30 -6.58
N ALA A 114 1.89 -17.50 -5.48
CA ALA A 114 1.35 -16.40 -4.68
C ALA A 114 2.47 -15.63 -3.99
N GLY A 115 2.45 -14.30 -4.10
CA GLY A 115 3.43 -13.44 -3.44
C GLY A 115 3.10 -13.23 -1.97
N SER A 116 1.81 -13.13 -1.65
CA SER A 116 1.30 -12.85 -0.30
C SER A 116 0.56 -14.06 0.33
N GLY A 117 0.72 -15.26 -0.25
CA GLY A 117 0.10 -16.50 0.24
C GLY A 117 -1.40 -16.63 -0.04
N GLY A 118 -1.94 -15.78 -0.91
CA GLY A 118 -3.33 -15.77 -1.35
C GLY A 118 -3.68 -16.83 -2.39
N THR A 119 -4.94 -16.80 -2.83
CA THR A 119 -5.44 -17.65 -3.92
C THR A 119 -5.22 -16.96 -5.26
N LEU A 120 -4.76 -17.69 -6.27
CA LEU A 120 -4.52 -17.18 -7.62
C LEU A 120 -5.72 -17.43 -8.54
N THR A 121 -6.05 -16.44 -9.34
CA THR A 121 -6.98 -16.56 -10.47
C THR A 121 -6.32 -16.06 -11.74
N TYR A 122 -6.62 -16.68 -12.87
CA TYR A 122 -6.00 -16.36 -14.15
C TYR A 122 -7.02 -15.78 -15.12
N THR A 123 -6.52 -14.95 -16.03
CA THR A 123 -7.25 -14.57 -17.23
C THR A 123 -6.33 -14.71 -18.43
N ILE A 124 -6.91 -15.12 -19.56
CA ILE A 124 -6.23 -15.16 -20.86
C ILE A 124 -6.99 -14.22 -21.78
N ASN A 125 -6.31 -13.20 -22.30
CA ASN A 125 -6.90 -12.13 -23.09
C ASN A 125 -8.11 -11.46 -22.39
N GLY A 126 -8.07 -11.39 -21.07
CA GLY A 126 -9.13 -10.84 -20.23
C GLY A 126 -10.32 -11.77 -19.96
N ALA A 127 -10.36 -12.97 -20.55
CA ALA A 127 -11.36 -13.98 -20.21
C ALA A 127 -10.89 -14.80 -18.99
N PRO A 128 -11.76 -15.07 -18.00
CA PRO A 128 -11.40 -15.92 -16.87
C PRO A 128 -10.98 -17.32 -17.31
N ASP A 129 -9.88 -17.81 -16.74
CA ASP A 129 -9.32 -19.11 -17.04
C ASP A 129 -8.95 -19.82 -15.70
N PRO A 130 -9.56 -20.98 -15.37
CA PRO A 130 -9.39 -21.59 -14.06
C PRO A 130 -7.98 -22.13 -13.77
N ASP A 131 -7.28 -22.61 -14.79
CA ASP A 131 -5.95 -23.23 -14.69
C ASP A 131 -4.83 -22.35 -15.25
N GLY A 132 -5.16 -21.28 -15.98
CA GLY A 132 -4.23 -20.36 -16.63
C GLY A 132 -3.62 -20.91 -17.93
N ASP A 133 -4.03 -22.10 -18.33
CA ASP A 133 -3.45 -22.86 -19.42
C ASP A 133 -4.39 -22.85 -20.64
N ALA A 134 -3.83 -22.80 -21.84
CA ALA A 134 -4.63 -22.81 -23.05
C ALA A 134 -4.03 -23.71 -24.13
N THR A 135 -4.90 -24.37 -24.88
CA THR A 135 -4.53 -25.27 -25.97
C THR A 135 -5.27 -24.90 -27.25
N MET A 136 -4.84 -25.50 -28.36
CA MET A 136 -5.40 -25.27 -29.70
C MET A 136 -5.34 -23.80 -30.15
N LEU A 137 -4.29 -23.11 -29.73
CA LEU A 137 -4.13 -21.68 -30.00
C LEU A 137 -3.65 -21.45 -31.43
N SER A 138 -4.16 -20.36 -32.01
CA SER A 138 -3.67 -19.85 -33.29
C SER A 138 -2.43 -18.99 -33.06
N ASN A 139 -1.69 -18.71 -34.14
CA ASN A 139 -0.57 -17.77 -34.04
C ASN A 139 -1.09 -16.38 -33.67
N GLY A 140 -0.51 -15.78 -32.63
CA GLY A 140 -0.94 -14.49 -32.11
C GLY A 140 -0.31 -14.19 -30.76
N THR A 141 -0.57 -12.98 -30.27
CA THR A 141 -0.16 -12.57 -28.93
C THR A 141 -1.27 -12.92 -27.95
N TYR A 142 -0.89 -13.55 -26.83
CA TYR A 142 -1.77 -13.84 -25.72
C TYR A 142 -1.30 -13.08 -24.49
N THR A 143 -2.24 -12.49 -23.76
CA THR A 143 -1.97 -11.80 -22.49
C THR A 143 -2.53 -12.65 -21.37
N ILE A 144 -1.64 -13.24 -20.56
CA ILE A 144 -2.03 -13.90 -19.33
C ILE A 144 -1.86 -12.90 -18.19
N VAL A 145 -2.88 -12.78 -17.35
CA VAL A 145 -2.80 -12.01 -16.11
C VAL A 145 -3.16 -12.94 -14.97
N VAL A 146 -2.29 -13.00 -13.97
CA VAL A 146 -2.58 -13.70 -12.71
C VAL A 146 -2.90 -12.66 -11.64
N THR A 147 -3.98 -12.87 -10.90
CA THR A 147 -4.43 -12.00 -9.80
C THR A 147 -4.45 -12.78 -8.50
N GLU A 148 -3.92 -12.20 -7.43
CA GLU A 148 -3.91 -12.81 -6.10
C GLU A 148 -5.00 -12.19 -5.21
N SER A 149 -5.81 -13.04 -4.57
CA SER A 149 -6.80 -12.64 -3.57
C SER A 149 -6.36 -13.07 -2.17
N PRO A 150 -6.45 -12.19 -1.14
CA PRO A 150 -7.18 -10.92 -1.12
C PRO A 150 -6.34 -9.68 -1.45
N SER A 151 -5.05 -9.82 -1.81
CA SER A 151 -4.15 -8.68 -2.01
C SER A 151 -4.57 -7.79 -3.20
N GLY A 152 -5.26 -8.36 -4.19
CA GLY A 152 -5.61 -7.69 -5.44
C GLY A 152 -4.42 -7.47 -6.37
N CYS A 153 -3.24 -7.99 -6.04
CA CYS A 153 -2.03 -7.77 -6.82
C CYS A 153 -1.99 -8.67 -8.05
N THR A 154 -1.50 -8.11 -9.15
CA THR A 154 -1.46 -8.79 -10.45
C THR A 154 -0.04 -8.89 -10.99
N SER A 155 0.23 -9.92 -11.80
CA SER A 155 1.41 -10.05 -12.65
C SER A 155 1.04 -10.31 -14.09
#